data_AF-A0A7L2W9D7-F1
#
_entry.id   AF-A0A7L2W9D7-F1
#
_cell.length_a   1.000
_cell.length_b   1.000
_cell.length_c   1.000
_cell.angle_alpha   90.00
_cell.angle_beta   90.00
_cell.angle_gamma   90.00
#
_symmetry.space_group_name_H-M   'P 1'
#
loop_
_entity.id
_entity.type
_entity.pdbx_description
1 polymer ?
#
loop_
_entity_poly.entity_id
_entity_poly.type
_entity_poly.pdbx_seq_one_letter_code
_entity_poly.pdbx_strand_id
1 'polypeptide(L)'
;DEEDEDDVVAPKPLAEPEEEKTLKKEEEEEAAPHELTEEEKQQILHSEEFLSFFDHSTRIVERALSEQINIFFDYSGRDLEDKEGEIQAGAKLSLNRQFFDERWSKHRVVSCLDWSSQYPELLVASYNNNEDAPHEPDGVALVWNMKYKKTTPEYVFHCQSAVMSATFAKFHPNLVVGGTYSGQIVLWDNRSNKRTPVQRTPLSAAAHTHPVYCVNVVGTQNAHNLISISTDGKICSWSLDMLSQPQDSMELVHKQSKAVAVTCMSFPIGDVNNFVVGSEEGSVYTACRHGSKAGISEMFEGHQGPITGINCHAAVGPVDFSHLFVTSSVLWS
;
A
#
# COMPACT_ATOMS: atom_id res chain seq x y z
N ASP A 1 60.39 10.65 95.16
CA ASP A 1 60.09 11.28 93.86
C ASP A 1 59.22 10.27 93.11
N GLU A 2 58.03 9.99 93.65
CA GLU A 2 56.76 10.70 93.41
C GLU A 2 56.12 10.21 92.10
N GLU A 3 55.20 9.24 92.21
CA GLU A 3 53.72 9.37 92.09
C GLU A 3 53.28 9.25 90.61
N ASP A 4 52.74 8.10 90.19
CA ASP A 4 51.30 7.76 90.00
C ASP A 4 50.80 8.23 88.61
N GLU A 5 50.08 7.47 87.77
CA GLU A 5 48.95 6.55 88.00
C GLU A 5 48.96 5.35 87.02
N ASP A 6 48.37 4.25 87.51
CA ASP A 6 47.91 3.07 86.77
C ASP A 6 46.83 3.41 85.72
N ASP A 7 46.80 2.67 84.60
CA ASP A 7 45.56 1.94 84.25
C ASP A 7 45.81 0.82 83.23
N VAL A 8 45.24 -0.35 83.52
CA VAL A 8 45.41 -1.62 82.79
C VAL A 8 44.51 -1.62 81.55
N VAL A 9 45.07 -1.81 80.34
CA VAL A 9 44.29 -2.05 79.11
C VAL A 9 44.65 -3.39 78.47
N ALA A 10 43.60 -4.20 78.30
CA ALA A 10 43.57 -5.57 77.80
C ALA A 10 44.06 -5.74 76.34
N PRO A 11 44.40 -6.97 75.92
CA PRO A 11 44.82 -7.26 74.55
C PRO A 11 43.62 -7.17 73.59
N LYS A 12 43.75 -6.37 72.53
CA LYS A 12 42.76 -6.28 71.44
C LYS A 12 42.63 -7.62 70.69
N PRO A 13 41.42 -8.17 70.53
CA PRO A 13 41.15 -9.15 69.49
C PRO A 13 41.06 -8.45 68.12
N LEU A 14 41.68 -9.07 67.11
CA LEU A 14 41.52 -8.72 65.70
C LEU A 14 40.05 -8.85 65.28
N ALA A 15 39.57 -7.88 64.51
CA ALA A 15 38.26 -7.91 63.89
C ALA A 15 38.21 -8.96 62.76
N GLU A 16 37.18 -9.80 62.82
CA GLU A 16 36.70 -10.75 61.80
C GLU A 16 35.95 -10.02 60.65
N PRO A 17 35.65 -10.70 59.52
CA PRO A 17 35.65 -10.13 58.18
C PRO A 17 34.32 -9.49 57.78
N GLU A 18 34.39 -8.32 57.13
CA GLU A 18 33.23 -7.65 56.51
C GLU A 18 32.94 -8.13 55.06
N GLU A 19 33.69 -9.10 54.52
CA GLU A 19 33.55 -9.50 53.11
C GLU A 19 32.49 -10.59 52.83
N GLU A 20 31.86 -11.21 53.83
CA GLU A 20 30.80 -12.21 53.60
C GLU A 20 29.37 -11.65 53.58
N LYS A 21 29.16 -10.36 53.89
CA LYS A 21 27.82 -9.74 53.88
C LYS A 21 27.47 -9.00 52.58
N THR A 22 28.44 -8.76 51.70
CA THR A 22 28.24 -8.10 50.41
C THR A 22 27.94 -9.08 49.28
N LEU A 23 28.29 -10.37 49.41
CA LEU A 23 28.01 -11.39 48.39
C LEU A 23 26.61 -12.04 48.48
N LYS A 24 25.79 -11.69 49.49
CA LYS A 24 24.40 -12.18 49.65
C LYS A 24 23.33 -11.15 49.27
N LYS A 25 23.71 -10.06 48.61
CA LYS A 25 22.80 -8.98 48.20
C LYS A 25 22.68 -8.78 46.69
N GLU A 26 23.35 -9.64 45.90
CA GLU A 26 23.25 -9.68 44.43
C GLU A 26 22.56 -10.96 43.91
N GLU A 27 21.84 -11.68 44.77
CA GLU A 27 20.68 -12.44 44.30
C GLU A 27 19.52 -11.44 44.26
N GLU A 28 19.48 -10.62 43.21
CA GLU A 28 18.21 -10.07 42.76
C GLU A 28 17.26 -11.25 42.66
N GLU A 29 16.16 -11.19 43.39
CA GLU A 29 15.01 -12.04 43.19
C GLU A 29 14.72 -12.03 41.68
N GLU A 30 15.10 -13.10 40.98
CA GLU A 30 14.39 -13.51 39.77
C GLU A 30 12.95 -13.73 40.26
N ALA A 31 12.16 -12.66 40.18
CA ALA A 31 10.75 -12.71 40.44
C ALA A 31 10.21 -13.81 39.54
N ALA A 32 9.90 -14.97 40.14
CA ALA A 32 9.20 -16.05 39.48
C ALA A 32 8.05 -15.40 38.69
N PRO A 33 7.87 -15.75 37.40
CA PRO A 33 6.94 -15.04 36.54
C PRO A 33 5.61 -14.99 37.26
N HIS A 34 5.17 -13.79 37.63
CA HIS A 34 3.93 -13.60 38.36
C HIS A 34 2.83 -14.25 37.52
N GLU A 35 2.35 -15.41 37.96
CA GLU A 35 1.29 -16.13 37.26
C GLU A 35 0.02 -15.32 37.44
N LEU A 36 -0.22 -14.41 36.48
CA LEU A 36 -1.43 -13.61 36.39
C LEU A 36 -2.64 -14.51 36.60
N THR A 37 -3.51 -14.08 37.50
CA THR A 37 -4.76 -14.76 37.83
C THR A 37 -5.58 -14.92 36.54
N GLU A 38 -6.39 -15.98 36.43
CA GLU A 38 -7.10 -16.31 35.18
C GLU A 38 -8.07 -15.18 34.74
N GLU A 39 -8.55 -14.39 35.70
CA GLU A 39 -9.37 -13.19 35.49
C GLU A 39 -8.55 -12.02 34.92
N GLU A 40 -7.33 -11.79 35.41
CA GLU A 40 -6.41 -10.79 34.88
C GLU A 40 -5.93 -11.18 33.48
N LYS A 41 -5.74 -12.49 33.22
CA LYS A 41 -5.47 -13.03 31.88
C LYS A 41 -6.59 -12.73 30.89
N GLN A 42 -7.85 -12.85 31.29
CA GLN A 42 -8.98 -12.49 30.43
C GLN A 42 -9.05 -10.98 30.20
N GLN A 43 -8.72 -10.19 31.22
CA GLN A 43 -8.72 -8.73 31.12
C GLN A 43 -7.60 -8.20 30.22
N ILE A 44 -6.39 -8.76 30.28
CA ILE A 44 -5.31 -8.42 29.35
C ILE A 44 -5.62 -8.90 27.92
N LEU A 45 -6.28 -10.05 27.75
CA LEU A 45 -6.63 -10.58 26.43
C LEU A 45 -7.69 -9.72 25.73
N HIS A 46 -8.55 -9.07 26.51
CA HIS A 46 -9.56 -8.14 26.03
C HIS A 46 -9.04 -6.69 25.92
N SER A 47 -7.80 -6.42 26.36
CA SER A 47 -7.17 -5.12 26.22
C SER A 47 -6.82 -4.83 24.76
N GLU A 48 -7.14 -3.62 24.29
CA GLU A 48 -6.85 -3.19 22.91
C GLU A 48 -5.35 -3.15 22.60
N GLU A 49 -4.53 -2.82 23.60
CA GLU A 49 -3.06 -2.81 23.48
C GLU A 49 -2.55 -4.23 23.17
N PHE A 50 -3.04 -5.21 23.93
CA PHE A 50 -2.64 -6.61 23.75
C PHE A 50 -3.16 -7.17 22.43
N LEU A 51 -4.40 -6.85 22.02
CA LEU A 51 -4.92 -7.25 20.72
C LEU A 51 -4.07 -6.70 19.57
N SER A 52 -3.59 -5.46 19.66
CA SER A 52 -2.70 -4.87 18.65
C SER A 52 -1.34 -5.57 18.59
N PHE A 53 -0.76 -5.89 19.75
CA PHE A 53 0.50 -6.62 19.86
C PHE A 53 0.36 -8.07 19.38
N PHE A 54 -0.74 -8.71 19.75
CA PHE A 54 -1.06 -10.08 19.37
C PHE A 54 -1.29 -10.16 17.86
N ASP A 55 -2.06 -9.25 17.27
CA ASP A 55 -2.28 -9.18 15.82
C ASP A 55 -0.98 -8.94 15.05
N HIS A 56 -0.09 -8.08 15.56
CA HIS A 56 1.23 -7.90 14.97
C HIS A 56 2.08 -9.18 15.02
N SER A 57 2.09 -9.85 16.17
CA SER A 57 2.89 -11.06 16.42
C SER A 57 2.37 -12.25 15.62
N THR A 58 1.06 -12.48 15.61
CA THR A 58 0.42 -13.55 14.82
C THR A 58 0.70 -13.33 13.34
N ARG A 59 0.65 -12.10 12.86
CA ARG A 59 0.94 -11.79 11.45
C ARG A 59 2.39 -12.12 11.06
N ILE A 60 3.37 -11.85 11.93
CA ILE A 60 4.77 -12.23 11.70
C ILE A 60 4.92 -13.75 11.68
N VAL A 61 4.31 -14.44 12.64
CA VAL A 61 4.32 -15.91 12.72
C VAL A 61 3.67 -16.53 11.49
N GLU A 62 2.57 -15.97 11.02
CA GLU A 62 1.85 -16.44 9.84
C GLU A 62 2.61 -16.14 8.54
N ARG A 63 3.37 -15.04 8.49
CA ARG A 63 4.33 -14.79 7.41
C ARG A 63 5.40 -15.89 7.37
N ALA A 64 5.97 -16.24 8.52
CA ALA A 64 6.95 -17.32 8.61
C ALA A 64 6.36 -18.69 8.24
N LEU A 65 5.12 -18.98 8.66
CA LEU A 65 4.40 -20.21 8.29
C LEU A 65 4.05 -20.28 6.81
N SER A 66 3.86 -19.14 6.14
CA SER A 66 3.54 -19.09 4.71
C SER A 66 4.74 -19.45 3.82
N GLU A 67 5.96 -19.15 4.28
CA GLU A 67 7.21 -19.62 3.70
C GLU A 67 7.48 -21.06 4.14
N GLN A 68 6.70 -22.00 3.60
CA GLN A 68 7.03 -23.43 3.72
C GLN A 68 8.20 -23.77 2.80
N ILE A 69 9.41 -23.34 3.19
CA ILE A 69 10.65 -23.88 2.65
C ILE A 69 10.77 -25.29 3.22
N ASN A 70 10.30 -26.27 2.45
CA ASN A 70 10.39 -27.66 2.84
C ASN A 70 11.84 -28.13 2.64
N ILE A 71 12.61 -28.19 3.72
CA ILE A 71 13.99 -28.72 3.71
C ILE A 71 13.98 -30.22 3.34
N PHE A 72 12.83 -30.88 3.41
CA PHE A 72 12.61 -32.26 2.94
C PHE A 72 12.27 -32.36 1.46
N PHE A 73 12.81 -31.48 0.62
CA PHE A 73 12.74 -31.69 -0.83
C PHE A 73 13.61 -32.90 -1.17
N ASP A 74 12.97 -34.02 -1.52
CA ASP A 74 13.67 -35.26 -1.84
C ASP A 74 14.39 -35.09 -3.19
N TYR A 75 15.72 -35.03 -3.13
CA TYR A 75 16.59 -35.00 -4.32
C TYR A 75 16.68 -36.37 -5.02
N SER A 76 15.91 -37.38 -4.58
CA SER A 76 15.88 -38.73 -5.17
C SER A 76 15.35 -38.79 -6.61
N GLY A 77 14.89 -37.66 -7.17
CA GLY A 77 14.55 -37.54 -8.59
C GLY A 77 13.22 -38.17 -9.00
N ARG A 78 12.44 -38.74 -8.08
CA ARG A 78 11.10 -39.28 -8.38
C ARG A 78 10.04 -38.22 -8.69
N ASP A 79 10.21 -37.00 -8.19
CA ASP A 79 9.26 -35.89 -8.41
C ASP A 79 9.60 -35.03 -9.65
N LEU A 80 10.67 -35.36 -10.38
CA LEU A 80 11.09 -34.62 -11.58
C LEU A 80 10.43 -35.15 -12.87
N GLU A 81 10.06 -36.43 -12.92
CA GLU A 81 9.41 -37.04 -14.09
C GLU A 81 8.00 -36.46 -14.32
N ASP A 82 7.28 -36.10 -13.26
CA ASP A 82 5.94 -35.49 -13.37
C ASP A 82 5.98 -34.02 -13.82
N LYS A 83 7.11 -33.32 -13.65
CA LYS A 83 7.25 -31.90 -14.01
C LYS A 83 7.72 -31.68 -15.45
N GLU A 84 8.44 -32.63 -16.06
CA GLU A 84 8.85 -32.51 -17.46
C GLU A 84 7.66 -32.62 -18.44
N GLY A 85 6.59 -33.32 -18.05
CA GLY A 85 5.35 -33.43 -18.84
C GLY A 85 4.56 -32.12 -18.96
N GLU A 86 4.64 -31.22 -17.97
CA GLU A 86 3.94 -29.92 -18.01
C GLU A 86 4.69 -28.83 -18.78
N ILE A 87 6.00 -28.98 -18.99
CA ILE A 87 6.84 -27.95 -19.65
C ILE A 87 6.61 -27.94 -21.18
N GLN A 88 6.00 -28.98 -21.75
CA GLN A 88 5.79 -29.13 -23.20
C GLN A 88 4.42 -28.66 -23.73
N ALA A 89 3.50 -28.20 -22.87
CA ALA A 89 2.21 -27.67 -23.34
C ALA A 89 2.21 -26.12 -23.35
N GLY A 90 2.06 -25.53 -24.53
CA GLY A 90 2.15 -24.09 -24.82
C GLY A 90 1.05 -23.19 -24.22
N ALA A 91 0.71 -23.33 -22.94
CA ALA A 91 -0.10 -22.38 -22.19
C ALA A 91 0.38 -22.32 -20.73
N LYS A 92 1.48 -21.58 -20.49
CA LYS A 92 2.11 -21.41 -19.16
C LYS A 92 1.34 -20.44 -18.25
N LEU A 93 0.02 -20.56 -18.19
CA LEU A 93 -0.80 -19.85 -17.21
C LEU A 93 -1.04 -20.79 -16.03
N SER A 94 -0.13 -20.77 -15.06
CA SER A 94 -0.38 -21.38 -13.76
C SER A 94 -1.26 -20.43 -12.95
N LEU A 95 -2.44 -20.88 -12.52
CA LEU A 95 -3.25 -20.15 -11.54
C LEU A 95 -2.43 -20.02 -10.26
N ASN A 96 -1.89 -18.83 -9.99
CA ASN A 96 -1.12 -18.60 -8.79
C ASN A 96 -2.06 -18.55 -7.58
N ARG A 97 -3.06 -17.65 -7.62
CA ARG A 97 -4.01 -17.43 -6.51
C ARG A 97 -5.36 -16.89 -6.97
N GLN A 98 -6.39 -17.21 -6.19
CA GLN A 98 -7.71 -16.61 -6.27
C GLN A 98 -7.97 -15.82 -4.98
N PHE A 99 -8.23 -14.53 -5.11
CA PHE A 99 -8.65 -13.68 -4.01
C PHE A 99 -10.16 -13.57 -4.02
N PHE A 100 -10.81 -14.15 -3.02
CA PHE A 100 -12.25 -14.11 -2.87
C PHE A 100 -12.62 -14.08 -1.39
N ASP A 101 -13.25 -12.98 -0.97
CA ASP A 101 -13.85 -12.88 0.35
C ASP A 101 -15.38 -12.84 0.21
N GLU A 102 -16.08 -13.74 0.89
CA GLU A 102 -17.55 -13.85 0.85
C GLU A 102 -18.24 -12.57 1.33
N ARG A 103 -17.61 -11.81 2.23
CA ARG A 103 -18.18 -10.57 2.76
C ARG A 103 -17.93 -9.37 1.85
N TRP A 104 -16.71 -9.22 1.34
CA TRP A 104 -16.30 -7.98 0.66
C TRP A 104 -16.27 -8.09 -0.86
N SER A 105 -16.20 -9.29 -1.44
CA SER A 105 -16.07 -9.48 -2.90
C SER A 105 -17.33 -10.02 -3.57
N LYS A 106 -18.36 -10.39 -2.81
CA LYS A 106 -19.60 -10.92 -3.36
C LYS A 106 -20.40 -9.83 -4.09
N HIS A 107 -20.70 -10.05 -5.37
CA HIS A 107 -21.41 -9.14 -6.28
C HIS A 107 -20.78 -7.74 -6.45
N ARG A 108 -19.51 -7.55 -6.07
CA ARG A 108 -18.79 -6.30 -6.33
C ARG A 108 -17.90 -6.42 -7.56
N VAL A 109 -17.98 -5.43 -8.43
CA VAL A 109 -17.09 -5.33 -9.59
C VAL A 109 -15.76 -4.74 -9.16
N VAL A 110 -14.65 -5.38 -9.55
CA VAL A 110 -13.30 -4.84 -9.37
C VAL A 110 -13.07 -3.77 -10.45
N SER A 111 -12.84 -2.53 -10.04
CA SER A 111 -12.63 -1.40 -10.95
C SER A 111 -11.16 -1.23 -11.35
N CYS A 112 -10.24 -1.42 -10.41
CA CYS A 112 -8.81 -1.36 -10.69
C CYS A 112 -8.00 -2.26 -9.74
N LEU A 113 -6.79 -2.57 -10.19
CA LEU A 113 -5.80 -3.34 -9.45
C LEU A 113 -4.46 -2.59 -9.56
N ASP A 114 -3.77 -2.39 -8.44
CA ASP A 114 -2.45 -1.76 -8.43
C ASP A 114 -1.48 -2.45 -7.46
N TRP A 115 -0.23 -2.54 -7.89
CA TRP A 115 0.84 -3.22 -7.16
C TRP A 115 1.73 -2.22 -6.45
N SER A 116 2.10 -2.51 -5.19
CA SER A 116 3.04 -1.66 -4.48
C SER A 116 4.48 -1.88 -5.00
N SER A 117 5.16 -0.78 -5.33
CA SER A 117 6.57 -0.82 -5.76
C SER A 117 7.57 -1.14 -4.64
N GLN A 118 7.22 -0.85 -3.38
CA GLN A 118 8.08 -1.13 -2.23
C GLN A 118 7.86 -2.54 -1.68
N TYR A 119 6.61 -2.97 -1.67
CA TYR A 119 6.21 -4.31 -1.23
C TYR A 119 5.53 -5.03 -2.39
N PRO A 120 6.27 -5.73 -3.26
CA PRO A 120 5.69 -6.40 -4.43
C PRO A 120 4.72 -7.51 -4.05
N GLU A 121 4.68 -7.91 -2.78
CA GLU A 121 3.66 -8.80 -2.23
C GLU A 121 2.28 -8.15 -2.06
N LEU A 122 2.18 -6.81 -2.00
CA LEU A 122 0.92 -6.12 -1.75
C LEU A 122 0.25 -5.68 -3.05
N LEU A 123 -1.02 -6.05 -3.18
CA LEU A 123 -1.91 -5.74 -4.29
C LEU A 123 -3.13 -5.02 -3.75
N VAL A 124 -3.42 -3.81 -4.22
CA VAL A 124 -4.67 -3.10 -3.93
C VAL A 124 -5.67 -3.47 -5.02
N ALA A 125 -6.88 -3.82 -4.59
CA ALA A 125 -8.04 -3.99 -5.46
C ALA A 125 -9.13 -3.00 -5.02
N SER A 126 -9.61 -2.18 -5.95
CA SER A 126 -10.78 -1.34 -5.70
C SER A 126 -12.05 -2.05 -6.14
N TYR A 127 -13.05 -1.99 -5.29
CA TYR A 127 -14.38 -2.56 -5.50
C TYR A 127 -15.39 -1.44 -5.62
N ASN A 128 -16.22 -1.56 -6.65
CA ASN A 128 -17.35 -0.67 -6.88
C ASN A 128 -18.53 -1.01 -5.96
N ASN A 129 -19.62 -0.25 -6.12
CA ASN A 129 -20.86 -0.40 -5.37
C ASN A 129 -21.46 -1.81 -5.53
N ASN A 130 -22.11 -2.26 -4.47
CA ASN A 130 -22.91 -3.48 -4.46
C ASN A 130 -24.40 -3.09 -4.48
N GLU A 131 -25.14 -3.50 -5.50
CA GLU A 131 -26.58 -3.24 -5.59
C GLU A 131 -27.39 -4.08 -4.59
N ASP A 132 -26.85 -5.21 -4.11
CA ASP A 132 -27.55 -6.16 -3.24
C ASP A 132 -27.45 -5.83 -1.73
N ALA A 133 -26.55 -4.94 -1.31
CA ALA A 133 -26.29 -4.66 0.11
C ALA A 133 -26.17 -3.15 0.40
N PRO A 134 -27.28 -2.41 0.50
CA PRO A 134 -27.28 -0.96 0.75
C PRO A 134 -26.81 -0.54 2.15
N HIS A 135 -26.55 -1.50 3.05
CA HIS A 135 -25.99 -1.23 4.39
C HIS A 135 -24.47 -1.23 4.43
N GLU A 136 -23.81 -1.66 3.35
CA GLU A 136 -22.36 -1.62 3.25
C GLU A 136 -21.90 -0.34 2.52
N PRO A 137 -20.69 0.17 2.83
CA PRO A 137 -20.15 1.34 2.14
C PRO A 137 -20.07 1.13 0.61
N ASP A 138 -20.53 2.13 -0.15
CA ASP A 138 -20.62 2.16 -1.62
C ASP A 138 -19.28 1.87 -2.33
N GLY A 139 -18.15 2.14 -1.67
CA GLY A 139 -16.82 1.82 -2.21
C GLY A 139 -15.95 1.13 -1.18
N VAL A 140 -15.26 0.08 -1.59
CA VAL A 140 -14.32 -0.65 -0.73
C VAL A 140 -13.01 -0.83 -1.48
N ALA A 141 -11.87 -0.56 -0.84
CA ALA A 141 -10.56 -0.94 -1.36
C ALA A 141 -9.96 -2.00 -0.44
N LEU A 142 -9.59 -3.15 -1.03
CA LEU A 142 -8.98 -4.26 -0.30
C LEU A 142 -7.52 -4.35 -0.67
N VAL A 143 -6.66 -4.47 0.35
CA VAL A 143 -5.26 -4.81 0.15
C VAL A 143 -5.10 -6.31 0.32
N TRP A 144 -4.66 -6.97 -0.73
CA TRP A 144 -4.34 -8.38 -0.80
C TRP A 144 -2.84 -8.59 -0.66
N ASN A 145 -2.45 -9.68 -0.02
CA ASN A 145 -1.05 -10.07 0.10
C ASN A 145 -0.79 -11.39 -0.64
N MET A 146 0.16 -11.36 -1.57
CA MET A 146 0.57 -12.49 -2.41
C MET A 146 1.52 -13.46 -1.72
N LYS A 147 2.11 -13.12 -0.59
CA LYS A 147 2.89 -14.08 0.22
C LYS A 147 1.98 -14.85 1.16
N TYR A 148 1.07 -14.11 1.78
CA TYR A 148 0.21 -14.61 2.83
C TYR A 148 -0.88 -15.55 2.30
N LYS A 149 -0.93 -16.80 2.76
CA LYS A 149 -1.89 -17.82 2.29
C LYS A 149 -3.25 -17.70 3.00
N LYS A 150 -3.79 -16.50 3.16
CA LYS A 150 -5.18 -16.31 3.62
C LYS A 150 -6.03 -15.71 2.51
N THR A 151 -7.26 -16.17 2.44
CA THR A 151 -8.31 -15.65 1.54
C THR A 151 -8.94 -14.36 2.07
N THR A 152 -8.53 -13.90 3.24
CA THR A 152 -8.98 -12.64 3.84
C THR A 152 -8.06 -11.49 3.42
N PRO A 153 -8.60 -10.32 3.04
CA PRO A 153 -7.81 -9.15 2.74
C PRO A 153 -7.02 -8.70 3.97
N GLU A 154 -5.80 -8.24 3.74
CA GLU A 154 -4.89 -7.77 4.78
C GLU A 154 -5.39 -6.45 5.38
N TYR A 155 -5.90 -5.55 4.52
CA TYR A 155 -6.51 -4.30 4.92
C TYR A 155 -7.81 -4.07 4.16
N VAL A 156 -8.81 -3.55 4.88
CA VAL A 156 -10.13 -3.23 4.35
C VAL A 156 -10.37 -1.74 4.55
N PHE A 157 -10.38 -0.99 3.45
CA PHE A 157 -10.68 0.42 3.45
C PHE A 157 -12.09 0.64 2.92
N HIS A 158 -12.87 1.40 3.67
CA HIS A 158 -14.22 1.81 3.29
C HIS A 158 -14.21 3.22 2.74
N CYS A 159 -15.11 3.48 1.79
CA CYS A 159 -15.38 4.79 1.25
C CYS A 159 -16.89 5.04 1.19
N GLN A 160 -17.31 6.29 1.36
CA GLN A 160 -18.73 6.68 1.23
C GLN A 160 -19.22 6.73 -0.22
N SER A 161 -18.30 6.70 -1.18
CA SER A 161 -18.61 6.71 -2.61
C SER A 161 -17.80 5.61 -3.30
N ALA A 162 -18.34 5.09 -4.40
CA ALA A 162 -17.69 4.10 -5.25
C ALA A 162 -16.25 4.51 -5.60
N VAL A 163 -15.30 3.61 -5.38
CA VAL A 163 -13.88 3.83 -5.70
C VAL A 163 -13.64 3.35 -7.14
N MET A 164 -13.24 4.28 -8.01
CA MET A 164 -12.97 3.99 -9.42
C MET A 164 -11.51 3.55 -9.62
N SER A 165 -10.58 4.20 -8.92
CA SER A 165 -9.16 3.89 -8.99
C SER A 165 -8.55 3.96 -7.59
N ALA A 166 -7.59 3.09 -7.31
CA ALA A 166 -6.82 3.09 -6.09
C ALA A 166 -5.37 2.76 -6.44
N THR A 167 -4.44 3.53 -5.88
CA THR A 167 -3.00 3.39 -6.12
C THR A 167 -2.23 3.50 -4.83
N PHE A 168 -1.10 2.79 -4.76
CA PHE A 168 -0.16 2.95 -3.65
C PHE A 168 0.72 4.18 -3.85
N ALA A 169 1.02 4.88 -2.76
CA ALA A 169 2.07 5.90 -2.81
C ALA A 169 3.45 5.23 -2.94
N LYS A 170 4.17 5.51 -4.04
CA LYS A 170 5.48 4.92 -4.34
C LYS A 170 6.54 5.16 -3.25
N PHE A 171 6.44 6.28 -2.53
CA PHE A 171 7.44 6.69 -1.53
C PHE A 171 7.03 6.37 -0.09
N HIS A 172 5.72 6.19 0.15
CA HIS A 172 5.17 5.91 1.47
C HIS A 172 4.31 4.64 1.41
N PRO A 173 4.83 3.49 1.85
CA PRO A 173 4.15 2.21 1.62
C PRO A 173 2.87 2.06 2.44
N ASN A 174 2.73 2.86 3.50
CA ASN A 174 1.55 2.88 4.36
C ASN A 174 0.44 3.76 3.78
N LEU A 175 0.71 4.58 2.77
CA LEU A 175 -0.28 5.48 2.19
C LEU A 175 -0.88 4.86 0.94
N VAL A 176 -2.20 4.76 0.94
CA VAL A 176 -3.01 4.33 -0.22
C VAL A 176 -3.90 5.49 -0.62
N VAL A 177 -3.97 5.77 -1.90
CA VAL A 177 -4.79 6.86 -2.44
C VAL A 177 -5.89 6.26 -3.31
N GLY A 178 -7.11 6.77 -3.19
CA GLY A 178 -8.26 6.37 -3.99
C GLY A 178 -8.93 7.56 -4.67
N GLY A 179 -9.34 7.38 -5.92
CA GLY A 179 -10.25 8.26 -6.64
C GLY A 179 -11.68 7.75 -6.55
N THR A 180 -12.61 8.61 -6.13
CA THR A 180 -14.04 8.25 -6.04
C THR A 180 -14.83 8.70 -7.27
N TYR A 181 -16.01 8.10 -7.46
CA TYR A 181 -16.95 8.51 -8.50
C TYR A 181 -17.46 9.95 -8.31
N SER A 182 -17.50 10.44 -7.07
CA SER A 182 -17.93 11.81 -6.77
C SER A 182 -16.93 12.91 -7.16
N GLY A 183 -15.73 12.57 -7.64
CA GLY A 183 -14.66 13.54 -7.88
C GLY A 183 -13.76 13.81 -6.66
N GLN A 184 -14.09 13.24 -5.50
CA GLN A 184 -13.24 13.33 -4.31
C GLN A 184 -12.09 12.32 -4.39
N ILE A 185 -10.92 12.77 -3.97
CA ILE A 185 -9.77 11.91 -3.72
C ILE A 185 -9.72 11.63 -2.23
N VAL A 186 -9.55 10.36 -1.91
CA VAL A 186 -9.45 9.85 -0.55
C VAL A 186 -8.07 9.30 -0.31
N LEU A 187 -7.56 9.50 0.90
CA LEU A 187 -6.28 8.96 1.33
C LEU A 187 -6.50 8.10 2.57
N TRP A 188 -5.97 6.89 2.51
CA TRP A 188 -5.97 5.91 3.58
C TRP A 188 -4.54 5.73 4.11
N ASP A 189 -4.39 5.70 5.43
CA ASP A 189 -3.14 5.36 6.09
C ASP A 189 -3.29 4.01 6.78
N ASN A 190 -2.43 3.08 6.38
CA ASN A 190 -2.33 1.73 6.89
C ASN A 190 -1.90 1.65 8.37
N ARG A 191 -1.21 2.68 8.88
CA ARG A 191 -0.82 2.76 10.29
C ARG A 191 -2.01 3.06 11.19
N SER A 192 -3.00 3.76 10.65
CA SER A 192 -4.24 4.02 11.37
C SER A 192 -5.19 2.86 11.11
N ASN A 193 -5.55 2.10 12.13
CA ASN A 193 -6.54 1.02 12.03
C ASN A 193 -7.99 1.56 11.82
N LYS A 194 -8.11 2.75 11.23
CA LYS A 194 -9.38 3.36 10.86
C LYS A 194 -9.74 2.84 9.48
N ARG A 195 -10.86 2.13 9.40
CA ARG A 195 -11.41 1.67 8.12
C ARG A 195 -11.95 2.82 7.26
N THR A 196 -12.13 4.00 7.83
CA THR A 196 -12.54 5.21 7.11
C THR A 196 -11.32 5.96 6.56
N PRO A 197 -11.46 6.69 5.44
CA PRO A 197 -10.37 7.50 4.90
C PRO A 197 -9.92 8.54 5.91
N VAL A 198 -8.61 8.71 6.00
CA VAL A 198 -7.94 9.63 6.94
C VAL A 198 -8.12 11.07 6.47
N GLN A 199 -8.00 11.28 5.15
CA GLN A 199 -8.13 12.58 4.53
C GLN A 199 -8.95 12.47 3.25
N ARG A 200 -9.69 13.54 2.96
CA ARG A 200 -10.48 13.68 1.72
C ARG A 200 -10.25 15.07 1.16
N THR A 201 -10.17 15.17 -0.16
CA THR A 201 -10.16 16.46 -0.85
C THR A 201 -11.58 17.04 -0.87
N PRO A 202 -11.77 18.35 -0.66
CA PRO A 202 -13.06 18.98 -0.83
C PRO A 202 -13.47 18.97 -2.31
N LEU A 203 -14.78 18.80 -2.56
CA LEU A 203 -15.35 18.96 -3.89
C LEU A 203 -15.42 20.46 -4.20
N SER A 204 -14.52 20.95 -5.05
CA SER A 204 -14.41 22.35 -5.45
C SER A 204 -14.33 22.46 -6.97
N ALA A 205 -14.60 23.63 -7.54
CA ALA A 205 -14.50 23.85 -8.99
C ALA A 205 -13.07 23.69 -9.55
N ALA A 206 -12.05 23.85 -8.69
CA ALA A 206 -10.66 23.55 -9.02
C ALA A 206 -10.35 22.04 -8.91
N ALA A 207 -11.20 21.28 -8.23
CA ALA A 207 -11.11 19.83 -8.11
C ALA A 207 -11.99 19.16 -9.18
N HIS A 208 -11.97 17.83 -9.19
CA HIS A 208 -12.78 17.04 -10.11
C HIS A 208 -14.26 17.13 -9.75
N THR A 209 -15.09 17.36 -10.76
CA THR A 209 -16.56 17.36 -10.62
C THR A 209 -17.18 16.06 -11.14
N HIS A 210 -16.39 15.27 -11.85
CA HIS A 210 -16.75 14.02 -12.50
C HIS A 210 -15.92 12.86 -11.93
N PRO A 211 -16.28 11.60 -12.23
CA PRO A 211 -15.59 10.42 -11.74
C PRO A 211 -14.08 10.43 -12.04
N VAL A 212 -13.28 10.06 -11.04
CA VAL A 212 -11.82 10.00 -11.20
C VAL A 212 -11.41 8.60 -11.66
N TYR A 213 -11.15 8.43 -12.96
CA TYR A 213 -10.83 7.10 -13.53
C TYR A 213 -9.43 6.62 -13.21
N CYS A 214 -8.46 7.53 -13.04
CA CYS A 214 -7.09 7.14 -12.77
C CYS A 214 -6.42 8.13 -11.83
N VAL A 215 -5.67 7.58 -10.88
CA VAL A 215 -4.85 8.31 -9.94
C VAL A 215 -3.48 7.67 -9.92
N ASN A 216 -2.41 8.47 -9.99
CA ASN A 216 -1.05 7.97 -9.94
C ASN A 216 -0.13 8.95 -9.20
N VAL A 217 0.78 8.40 -8.39
CA VAL A 217 1.78 9.19 -7.66
C VAL A 217 3.05 9.30 -8.49
N VAL A 218 3.48 10.54 -8.72
CA VAL A 218 4.59 10.89 -9.60
C VAL A 218 5.50 11.90 -8.93
N GLY A 219 6.80 11.65 -8.99
CA GLY A 219 7.78 12.54 -8.40
C GLY A 219 9.00 11.82 -7.87
N THR A 220 9.68 12.48 -6.96
CA THR A 220 10.78 11.93 -6.15
C THR A 220 10.33 11.85 -4.69
N GLN A 221 11.12 11.23 -3.83
CA GLN A 221 10.82 11.12 -2.39
C GLN A 221 10.51 12.48 -1.74
N ASN A 222 11.26 13.52 -2.11
CA ASN A 222 11.13 14.87 -1.53
C ASN A 222 10.17 15.79 -2.30
N ALA A 223 9.74 15.39 -3.49
CA ALA A 223 8.81 16.15 -4.32
C ALA A 223 7.89 15.17 -5.04
N HIS A 224 6.87 14.71 -4.31
CA HIS A 224 5.88 13.77 -4.80
C HIS A 224 4.55 14.50 -5.03
N ASN A 225 4.05 14.39 -6.25
CA ASN A 225 2.77 14.94 -6.64
C ASN A 225 1.85 13.78 -7.01
N LEU A 226 0.64 13.82 -6.50
CA LEU A 226 -0.44 12.95 -6.90
C LEU A 226 -1.12 13.55 -8.13
N ILE A 227 -1.09 12.85 -9.24
CA ILE A 227 -1.82 13.25 -10.44
C ILE A 227 -3.12 12.46 -10.49
N SER A 228 -4.20 13.15 -10.78
CA SER A 228 -5.55 12.59 -10.83
C SER A 228 -6.25 13.06 -12.08
N ILE A 229 -7.02 12.17 -12.69
CA ILE A 229 -7.71 12.43 -13.95
C ILE A 229 -9.19 12.16 -13.81
N SER A 230 -9.97 13.07 -14.35
CA SER A 230 -11.42 12.96 -14.40
C SER A 230 -11.95 12.95 -15.84
N THR A 231 -13.17 12.44 -15.98
CA THR A 231 -13.91 12.38 -17.26
C THR A 231 -14.17 13.76 -17.87
N ASP A 232 -14.09 14.83 -17.07
CA ASP A 232 -14.22 16.21 -17.56
C ASP A 232 -12.99 16.69 -18.34
N GLY A 233 -11.96 15.86 -18.51
CA GLY A 233 -10.73 16.21 -19.19
C GLY A 233 -9.82 17.11 -18.38
N LYS A 234 -10.09 17.25 -17.08
CA LYS A 234 -9.22 17.95 -16.16
C LYS A 234 -8.24 17.00 -15.51
N ILE A 235 -7.00 17.47 -15.42
CA ILE A 235 -5.93 16.82 -14.69
C ILE A 235 -5.57 17.72 -13.53
N CYS A 236 -5.70 17.18 -12.33
CA CYS A 236 -5.35 17.88 -11.11
C CYS A 236 -4.11 17.24 -10.49
N SER A 237 -3.10 18.07 -10.23
CA SER A 237 -1.92 17.73 -9.44
C SER A 237 -2.14 18.16 -8.00
N TRP A 238 -2.00 17.21 -7.09
CA TRP A 238 -2.13 17.40 -5.65
C TRP A 238 -0.81 17.09 -4.97
N SER A 239 -0.53 17.75 -3.86
CA SER A 239 0.53 17.33 -2.94
C SER A 239 -0.04 16.36 -1.92
N LEU A 240 0.67 15.28 -1.57
CA LEU A 240 0.17 14.34 -0.56
C LEU A 240 0.02 15.00 0.83
N ASP A 241 0.86 15.98 1.16
CA ASP A 241 0.79 16.69 2.46
C ASP A 241 -0.39 17.68 2.53
N MET A 242 -0.73 18.30 1.41
CA MET A 242 -1.79 19.32 1.33
C MET A 242 -2.81 18.91 0.27
N LEU A 243 -3.80 18.13 0.70
CA LEU A 243 -4.96 17.72 -0.11
C LEU A 243 -6.14 18.69 0.01
N SER A 244 -5.98 19.83 0.68
CA SER A 244 -7.07 20.81 0.83
C SER A 244 -7.37 21.57 -0.47
N GLN A 245 -6.37 21.77 -1.32
CA GLN A 245 -6.49 22.43 -2.62
C GLN A 245 -5.57 21.75 -3.64
N PRO A 246 -5.98 21.66 -4.90
CA PRO A 246 -5.10 21.21 -5.96
C PRO A 246 -3.98 22.24 -6.14
N GLN A 247 -2.73 21.79 -6.26
CA GLN A 247 -1.60 22.68 -6.53
C GLN A 247 -1.65 23.21 -7.95
N ASP A 248 -2.06 22.36 -8.88
CA ASP A 248 -2.17 22.69 -10.29
C ASP A 248 -3.37 21.96 -10.88
N SER A 249 -4.16 22.66 -11.68
CA SER A 249 -5.31 22.11 -12.39
C SER A 249 -5.17 22.49 -13.86
N MET A 250 -4.97 21.48 -14.70
CA MET A 250 -4.79 21.65 -16.13
C MET A 250 -5.96 21.02 -16.87
N GLU A 251 -6.65 21.81 -17.68
CA GLU A 251 -7.69 21.31 -18.57
C GLU A 251 -7.08 20.87 -19.90
N LEU A 252 -7.31 19.62 -20.30
CA LEU A 252 -6.88 19.10 -21.59
C LEU A 252 -7.90 19.52 -22.65
N VAL A 253 -7.64 20.64 -23.30
CA VAL A 253 -8.47 21.15 -24.40
C VAL A 253 -7.74 20.91 -25.73
N HIS A 254 -8.35 20.16 -26.63
CA HIS A 254 -7.89 20.04 -28.00
C HIS A 254 -8.64 21.02 -28.91
N LYS A 255 -7.89 21.81 -29.69
CA LYS A 255 -8.37 22.74 -30.75
C LYS A 255 -9.72 23.43 -30.48
N GLN A 256 -9.71 24.36 -29.52
CA GLN A 256 -10.77 25.36 -29.29
C GLN A 256 -12.17 24.79 -29.02
N SER A 257 -12.35 24.19 -27.84
CA SER A 257 -13.57 24.24 -27.00
C SER A 257 -14.27 22.92 -26.66
N LYS A 258 -13.74 21.75 -27.01
CA LYS A 258 -14.22 20.46 -26.45
C LYS A 258 -13.21 19.93 -25.45
N ALA A 259 -13.63 19.77 -24.20
CA ALA A 259 -12.85 19.07 -23.19
C ALA A 259 -12.70 17.61 -23.62
N VAL A 260 -11.48 17.10 -23.61
CA VAL A 260 -11.19 15.73 -24.00
C VAL A 260 -11.44 14.85 -22.78
N ALA A 261 -12.49 14.03 -22.79
CA ALA A 261 -12.72 13.06 -21.73
C ALA A 261 -11.57 12.05 -21.72
N VAL A 262 -10.88 11.95 -20.59
CA VAL A 262 -9.72 11.07 -20.40
C VAL A 262 -10.11 9.90 -19.50
N THR A 263 -9.74 8.70 -19.93
CA THR A 263 -10.08 7.43 -19.27
C THR A 263 -8.88 6.83 -18.54
N CYS A 264 -7.66 7.03 -19.05
CA CYS A 264 -6.46 6.39 -18.51
C CYS A 264 -5.22 7.26 -18.73
N MET A 265 -4.20 7.03 -17.88
CA MET A 265 -2.92 7.72 -17.97
C MET A 265 -1.76 6.79 -17.64
N SER A 266 -0.61 7.11 -18.22
CA SER A 266 0.65 6.46 -17.88
C SER A 266 1.81 7.44 -17.98
N PHE A 267 2.83 7.20 -17.16
CA PHE A 267 4.06 7.99 -17.14
C PHE A 267 5.21 7.12 -17.67
N PRO A 268 6.03 7.63 -18.61
CA PRO A 268 7.30 7.02 -18.96
C PRO A 268 8.24 7.01 -17.75
N ILE A 269 9.05 5.97 -17.62
CA ILE A 269 10.03 5.91 -16.54
C ILE A 269 11.18 6.86 -16.84
N GLY A 270 11.45 7.78 -15.91
CA GLY A 270 12.49 8.80 -16.03
C GLY A 270 11.96 10.20 -16.31
N ASP A 271 10.76 10.32 -16.89
CA ASP A 271 10.13 11.61 -17.17
C ASP A 271 8.93 11.87 -16.27
N VAL A 272 9.13 12.78 -15.33
CA VAL A 272 8.11 13.24 -14.37
C VAL A 272 7.16 14.27 -14.99
N ASN A 273 7.58 14.86 -16.11
CA ASN A 273 6.91 15.98 -16.76
C ASN A 273 6.08 15.55 -17.96
N ASN A 274 6.52 14.52 -18.69
CA ASN A 274 5.84 14.01 -19.87
C ASN A 274 4.92 12.87 -19.43
N PHE A 275 3.67 12.92 -19.85
CA PHE A 275 2.72 11.86 -19.55
C PHE A 275 1.82 11.62 -20.75
N VAL A 276 1.34 10.38 -20.83
CA VAL A 276 0.49 9.93 -21.94
C VAL A 276 -0.90 9.72 -21.38
N VAL A 277 -1.90 10.26 -22.06
CA VAL A 277 -3.31 10.16 -21.68
C VAL A 277 -4.13 9.56 -22.80
N GLY A 278 -5.08 8.71 -22.43
CA GLY A 278 -6.00 8.06 -23.36
C GLY A 278 -7.35 8.74 -23.29
N SER A 279 -7.86 9.15 -24.44
CA SER A 279 -9.20 9.72 -24.51
C SER A 279 -10.27 8.67 -24.81
N GLU A 280 -11.51 9.02 -24.46
CA GLU A 280 -12.69 8.25 -24.83
C GLU A 280 -12.94 8.25 -26.36
N GLU A 281 -12.42 9.24 -27.08
CA GLU A 281 -12.56 9.37 -28.53
C GLU A 281 -11.56 8.47 -29.31
N GLY A 282 -10.76 7.64 -28.63
CA GLY A 282 -9.79 6.73 -29.27
C GLY A 282 -8.46 7.37 -29.66
N SER A 283 -8.26 8.63 -29.27
CA SER A 283 -6.99 9.34 -29.46
C SER A 283 -6.13 9.27 -28.21
N VAL A 284 -4.83 9.06 -28.39
CA VAL A 284 -3.83 9.18 -27.33
C VAL A 284 -3.23 10.57 -27.43
N TYR A 285 -3.14 11.26 -26.30
CA TYR A 285 -2.46 12.55 -26.23
C TYR A 285 -1.22 12.43 -25.36
N THR A 286 -0.12 13.01 -25.81
CA THR A 286 1.03 13.27 -24.93
C THR A 286 0.90 14.68 -24.39
N ALA A 287 1.03 14.82 -23.08
CA ALA A 287 0.90 16.10 -22.41
C ALA A 287 2.10 16.33 -21.48
N CYS A 288 2.46 17.61 -21.35
CA CYS A 288 3.56 18.05 -20.49
C CYS A 288 2.99 18.81 -19.30
N ARG A 289 3.38 18.43 -18.08
CA ARG A 289 2.93 19.06 -16.82
C ARG A 289 3.56 20.43 -16.60
N HIS A 290 4.84 20.60 -16.95
CA HIS A 290 5.59 21.84 -16.71
C HIS A 290 6.40 22.20 -17.97
N GLY A 291 6.22 23.41 -18.49
CA GLY A 291 7.02 23.94 -19.60
C GLY A 291 6.28 24.96 -20.47
N SER A 292 6.97 25.50 -21.47
CA SER A 292 6.40 26.43 -22.48
C SER A 292 5.33 25.78 -23.38
N LYS A 293 5.18 24.45 -23.32
CA LYS A 293 4.13 23.65 -23.97
C LYS A 293 3.30 22.90 -22.91
N ALA A 294 2.93 23.56 -21.82
CA ALA A 294 1.98 22.99 -20.87
C ALA A 294 0.66 22.71 -21.59
N GLY A 295 0.20 21.46 -21.56
CA GLY A 295 -0.95 20.97 -22.32
C GLY A 295 -0.61 19.86 -23.29
N ILE A 296 -1.50 19.63 -24.26
CA ILE A 296 -1.37 18.59 -25.29
C ILE A 296 -0.22 18.96 -26.24
N SER A 297 0.82 18.13 -26.28
CA SER A 297 1.96 18.29 -27.19
C SER A 297 1.70 17.55 -28.51
N GLU A 298 1.45 16.26 -28.46
CA GLU A 298 1.22 15.42 -29.64
C GLU A 298 -0.06 14.60 -29.47
N MET A 299 -0.69 14.32 -30.61
CA MET A 299 -1.89 13.52 -30.71
C MET A 299 -1.58 12.33 -31.62
N PHE A 300 -1.79 11.13 -31.09
CA PHE A 300 -1.69 9.88 -31.82
C PHE A 300 -3.09 9.29 -31.98
N GLU A 301 -3.60 9.32 -33.21
CA GLU A 301 -4.82 8.63 -33.58
C GLU A 301 -4.46 7.21 -34.05
N GLY A 302 -5.06 6.21 -33.42
CA GLY A 302 -4.84 4.81 -33.78
C GLY A 302 -6.04 3.92 -33.49
N HIS A 303 -6.88 4.29 -32.51
CA HIS A 303 -8.04 3.49 -32.11
C HIS A 303 -9.34 4.13 -32.57
N GLN A 304 -10.32 3.28 -32.89
CA GLN A 304 -11.67 3.70 -33.30
C GLN A 304 -12.67 3.73 -32.12
N GLY A 305 -12.20 3.45 -30.90
CA GLY A 305 -13.03 3.44 -29.70
C GLY A 305 -12.26 3.88 -28.47
N PRO A 306 -12.96 4.05 -27.34
CA PRO A 306 -12.37 4.55 -26.09
C PRO A 306 -11.20 3.70 -25.65
N ILE A 307 -10.12 4.37 -25.27
CA ILE A 307 -8.92 3.74 -24.76
C ILE A 307 -9.21 3.34 -23.31
N THR A 308 -8.98 2.08 -22.95
CA THR A 308 -9.24 1.54 -21.60
C THR A 308 -7.97 1.41 -20.77
N GLY A 309 -6.84 1.29 -21.44
CA GLY A 309 -5.55 1.06 -20.80
C GLY A 309 -4.44 1.70 -21.60
N ILE A 310 -3.50 2.31 -20.88
CA ILE A 310 -2.23 2.77 -21.42
C ILE A 310 -1.15 2.29 -20.46
N ASN A 311 -0.09 1.71 -21.01
CA ASN A 311 1.07 1.33 -20.23
C ASN A 311 2.35 1.67 -21.00
N CYS A 312 3.18 2.52 -20.41
CA CYS A 312 4.50 2.82 -20.94
C CYS A 312 5.48 1.71 -20.58
N HIS A 313 6.44 1.43 -21.45
CA HIS A 313 7.44 0.41 -21.17
C HIS A 313 8.26 0.75 -19.91
N ALA A 314 8.29 -0.18 -18.97
CA ALA A 314 8.83 0.02 -17.62
C ALA A 314 10.27 -0.49 -17.42
N ALA A 315 10.94 -1.03 -18.45
CA ALA A 315 12.28 -1.59 -18.27
C ALA A 315 13.36 -0.60 -18.72
N VAL A 316 14.25 -0.23 -17.78
CA VAL A 316 15.54 0.39 -18.10
C VAL A 316 16.50 -0.75 -18.43
N GLY A 317 16.40 -1.27 -19.65
CA GLY A 317 17.31 -2.28 -20.19
C GLY A 317 18.52 -1.65 -20.91
N PRO A 318 19.45 -2.48 -21.42
CA PRO A 318 20.55 -2.01 -22.29
C PRO A 318 20.07 -1.43 -23.63
N VAL A 319 18.79 -1.62 -23.96
CA VAL A 319 18.10 -0.99 -25.10
C VAL A 319 16.99 -0.11 -24.53
N ASP A 320 17.03 1.19 -24.84
CA ASP A 320 16.06 2.16 -24.35
C ASP A 320 14.79 2.13 -25.22
N PHE A 321 13.72 1.56 -24.67
CA PHE A 321 12.39 1.54 -25.26
C PHE A 321 11.40 2.42 -24.48
N SER A 322 11.88 3.40 -23.71
CA SER A 322 11.05 4.29 -22.89
C SER A 322 10.00 5.07 -23.69
N HIS A 323 10.21 5.26 -25.00
CA HIS A 323 9.26 5.90 -25.91
C HIS A 323 8.12 4.99 -26.36
N LEU A 324 8.21 3.68 -26.13
CA LEU A 324 7.14 2.74 -26.48
C LEU A 324 6.08 2.73 -25.37
N PHE A 325 4.85 2.97 -25.78
CA PHE A 325 3.67 2.80 -24.95
C PHE A 325 2.68 1.88 -25.67
N VAL A 326 2.01 1.05 -24.89
CA VAL A 326 0.94 0.17 -25.37
C VAL A 326 -0.38 0.80 -24.96
N THR A 327 -1.33 0.81 -25.89
CA THR A 327 -2.68 1.31 -25.70
C THR A 327 -3.65 0.18 -26.01
N SER A 328 -4.71 0.05 -25.21
CA SER A 328 -5.78 -0.93 -25.42
C SER A 328 -7.11 -0.21 -25.58
N SER A 329 -7.92 -0.61 -26.56
CA SER A 329 -9.25 -0.05 -26.80
C SER A 329 -10.38 -1.05 -26.49
N VAL A 330 -11.57 -0.51 -26.22
CA VAL A 330 -12.81 -1.30 -26.02
C VAL A 330 -13.15 -2.20 -27.21
N LEU A 331 -12.76 -1.82 -28.43
CA LEU A 331 -13.06 -2.58 -29.65
C LEU A 331 -12.08 -3.75 -29.93
N TRP A 332 -11.35 -4.21 -28.90
CA TRP A 332 -10.40 -5.33 -28.98
C TRP A 332 -9.21 -5.05 -29.93
N SER A 333 -8.67 -3.84 -29.86
CA SER A 333 -7.47 -3.40 -30.59
C SER A 333 -6.38 -2.91 -29.65
#